data_AF-A0A954PCZ5-F1
#
_entry.id   AF-A0A954PCZ5-F1
#
_cell.length_a   1.000
_cell.length_b   1.000
_cell.length_c   1.000
_cell.angle_alpha   90.00
_cell.angle_beta   90.00
_cell.angle_gamma   90.00
#
_symmetry.space_group_name_H-M   'P 1'
#
loop_
_entity.id
_entity.type
_entity.pdbx_description
1 polymer ?
#
loop_
_entity_poly.entity_id
_entity_poly.type
_entity_poly.pdbx_seq_one_letter_code
_entity_poly.pdbx_strand_id
1 'polypeptide(L)'
;MSLDKFREAWKAEASQIQVTFDADTLTREVQQSQNAFRSMIYWRDLREIVVALVMVPMWIVMGYCTSSPWTWYLSVPVLIWIAGFFLVDRIIHPQRASGPGEELLFYVKESLAQVEHQIWLLRNIFWWYLLPPSISLAAFFIHSTWISTGAWWGTVLLTAVPAGFVYCVYRGIYRLNQIAVRDQLEPRRAGLRKLIDQFESDRTADETDDLLALVTALSGTDGSANQCGNWAAWAENWNRIIPSWREVAIILAPTLAGAFCGWLWGLTEIGAMYFGPVFFQSVIGAVIPFLIVTFSFIFRSFQRYKDQPLSGKGSSCPNAPAVVIIAMIFLISILAFAALMSCSVWTKSRQSTEVAEVTTATVIYALQGLTNEVC
;
A
#
# COMPACT_ATOMS: atom_id res chain seq x y z
N MET A 1 68.06 -3.59 -23.77
CA MET A 1 67.09 -3.42 -22.66
C MET A 1 66.66 -4.81 -22.21
N SER A 2 66.73 -5.12 -20.91
CA SER A 2 66.37 -6.44 -20.38
C SER A 2 64.86 -6.56 -20.16
N LEU A 3 64.33 -7.75 -20.42
CA LEU A 3 62.91 -8.11 -20.32
C LEU A 3 62.36 -7.95 -18.89
N ASP A 4 63.24 -8.08 -17.89
CA ASP A 4 62.90 -7.91 -16.47
C ASP A 4 62.47 -6.49 -16.12
N LYS A 5 63.04 -5.45 -16.77
CA LYS A 5 62.62 -4.06 -16.54
C LYS A 5 61.21 -3.79 -17.05
N PHE A 6 60.80 -4.43 -18.14
CA PHE A 6 59.41 -4.33 -18.63
C PHE A 6 58.44 -5.09 -17.71
N ARG A 7 58.88 -6.21 -17.12
CA ARG A 7 58.08 -6.97 -16.16
C ARG A 7 57.89 -6.23 -14.84
N GLU A 8 58.90 -5.52 -14.35
CA GLU A 8 58.79 -4.65 -13.17
C GLU A 8 57.93 -3.42 -13.44
N ALA A 9 58.13 -2.74 -14.57
CA ALA A 9 57.30 -1.59 -14.95
C ALA A 9 55.82 -1.97 -15.09
N TRP A 10 55.54 -3.12 -15.71
CA TRP A 10 54.17 -3.59 -15.88
C TRP A 10 53.53 -4.04 -14.56
N LYS A 11 54.30 -4.61 -13.62
CA LYS A 11 53.80 -4.91 -12.26
C LYS A 11 53.52 -3.65 -11.45
N ALA A 12 54.38 -2.64 -11.54
CA ALA A 12 54.17 -1.36 -10.86
C ALA A 12 52.93 -0.64 -11.41
N GLU A 13 52.78 -0.60 -12.73
CA GLU A 13 51.63 0.01 -13.41
C GLU A 13 50.34 -0.78 -13.17
N ALA A 14 50.39 -2.11 -13.18
CA ALA A 14 49.24 -2.94 -12.80
C ALA A 14 48.83 -2.72 -11.34
N SER A 15 49.78 -2.63 -10.39
CA SER A 15 49.45 -2.39 -8.98
C SER A 15 48.84 -1.00 -8.72
N GLN A 16 49.17 -0.01 -9.54
CA GLN A 16 48.67 1.36 -9.39
C GLN A 16 47.32 1.58 -10.11
N ILE A 17 47.12 0.92 -11.26
CA ILE A 17 45.88 0.94 -12.04
C ILE A 17 44.80 0.06 -11.41
N GLN A 18 45.17 -1.09 -10.82
CA GLN A 18 44.22 -2.03 -10.22
C GLN A 18 43.58 -1.49 -8.92
N VAL A 19 44.27 -0.60 -8.19
CA VAL A 19 43.74 -0.03 -6.94
C VAL A 19 42.79 1.15 -7.18
N THR A 20 42.95 1.90 -8.28
CA THR A 20 42.11 3.07 -8.59
C THR A 20 40.83 2.70 -9.35
N PHE A 21 40.89 1.72 -10.26
CA PHE A 21 39.73 1.36 -11.08
C PHE A 21 38.62 0.63 -10.30
N ASP A 22 38.98 0.01 -9.17
CA ASP A 22 38.03 -0.77 -8.37
C ASP A 22 37.27 0.08 -7.34
N ALA A 23 37.94 1.05 -6.71
CA ALA A 23 37.31 1.92 -5.70
C ALA A 23 36.19 2.81 -6.27
N ASP A 24 36.36 3.34 -7.48
CA ASP A 24 35.35 4.17 -8.15
C ASP A 24 34.14 3.33 -8.59
N THR A 25 34.39 2.10 -9.06
CA THR A 25 33.34 1.16 -9.48
C THR A 25 32.51 0.73 -8.26
N LEU A 26 33.18 0.35 -7.18
CA LEU A 26 32.58 -0.01 -5.90
C LEU A 26 31.71 1.12 -5.34
N THR A 27 32.24 2.36 -5.34
CA THR A 27 31.52 3.54 -4.88
C THR A 27 30.26 3.77 -5.71
N ARG A 28 30.34 3.60 -7.03
CA ARG A 28 29.21 3.76 -7.93
C ARG A 28 28.12 2.71 -7.69
N GLU A 29 28.49 1.44 -7.48
CA GLU A 29 27.53 0.37 -7.18
C GLU A 29 26.81 0.60 -5.84
N VAL A 30 27.57 0.95 -4.80
CA VAL A 30 27.00 1.27 -3.48
C VAL A 30 26.04 2.45 -3.58
N GLN A 31 26.44 3.52 -4.27
CA GLN A 31 25.59 4.69 -4.50
C GLN A 31 24.34 4.34 -5.30
N GLN A 32 24.44 3.50 -6.33
CA GLN A 32 23.29 3.08 -7.13
C GLN A 32 22.30 2.25 -6.31
N SER A 33 22.78 1.28 -5.53
CA SER A 33 21.95 0.47 -4.62
C SER A 33 21.30 1.34 -3.53
N GLN A 34 22.01 2.33 -3.02
CA GLN A 34 21.49 3.28 -2.04
C GLN A 34 20.40 4.18 -2.66
N ASN A 35 20.61 4.71 -3.85
CA ASN A 35 19.64 5.54 -4.56
C ASN A 35 18.37 4.76 -4.92
N ALA A 36 18.50 3.49 -5.33
CA ALA A 36 17.36 2.62 -5.59
C ALA A 36 16.53 2.39 -4.31
N PHE A 37 17.19 2.11 -3.19
CA PHE A 37 16.52 1.93 -1.90
C PHE A 37 15.83 3.21 -1.41
N ARG A 38 16.50 4.36 -1.51
CA ARG A 38 15.93 5.67 -1.16
C ARG A 38 14.70 5.99 -2.01
N SER A 39 14.78 5.74 -3.32
CA SER A 39 13.65 5.94 -4.24
C SER A 39 12.46 5.06 -3.88
N MET A 40 12.70 3.77 -3.58
CA MET A 40 11.65 2.84 -3.17
C MET A 40 10.92 3.31 -1.91
N ILE A 41 11.65 3.72 -0.87
CA ILE A 41 11.08 4.25 0.38
C ILE A 41 10.28 5.53 0.10
N TYR A 42 10.87 6.45 -0.66
CA TYR A 42 10.22 7.72 -1.00
C TYR A 42 8.87 7.52 -1.69
N TRP A 43 8.82 6.63 -2.69
CA TRP A 43 7.58 6.33 -3.41
C TRP A 43 6.54 5.63 -2.53
N ARG A 44 6.96 4.82 -1.56
CA ARG A 44 6.07 4.21 -0.57
C ARG A 44 5.44 5.29 0.32
N ASP A 45 6.26 6.11 0.97
CA ASP A 45 5.80 7.15 1.89
C ASP A 45 4.91 8.18 1.19
N LEU A 46 5.29 8.61 -0.02
CA LEU A 46 4.52 9.56 -0.82
C LEU A 46 3.12 9.01 -1.14
N ARG A 47 3.00 7.74 -1.55
CA ARG A 47 1.71 7.12 -1.83
C ARG A 47 0.83 7.06 -0.59
N GLU A 48 1.40 6.71 0.56
CA GLU A 48 0.67 6.64 1.83
C GLU A 48 0.15 8.03 2.26
N ILE A 49 0.98 9.07 2.15
CA ILE A 49 0.58 10.46 2.42
C ILE A 49 -0.54 10.90 1.47
N VAL A 50 -0.39 10.67 0.17
CA VAL A 50 -1.40 11.05 -0.83
C VAL A 50 -2.72 10.34 -0.57
N VAL A 51 -2.70 9.03 -0.28
CA VAL A 51 -3.91 8.28 0.05
C VAL A 51 -4.55 8.83 1.32
N ALA A 52 -3.78 9.12 2.37
CA ALA A 52 -4.33 9.70 3.60
C ALA A 52 -4.99 11.07 3.35
N LEU A 53 -4.34 11.94 2.58
CA LEU A 53 -4.85 13.27 2.24
C LEU A 53 -6.13 13.22 1.39
N VAL A 54 -6.25 12.26 0.47
CA VAL A 54 -7.47 12.05 -0.33
C VAL A 54 -8.58 11.42 0.51
N MET A 55 -8.24 10.52 1.42
CA MET A 55 -9.22 9.85 2.27
C MET A 55 -9.88 10.79 3.27
N VAL A 56 -9.20 11.83 3.76
CA VAL A 56 -9.77 12.81 4.71
C VAL A 56 -11.04 13.50 4.17
N PRO A 57 -11.03 14.23 3.04
CA PRO A 57 -12.23 14.86 2.51
C PRO A 57 -13.29 13.83 2.10
N MET A 58 -12.87 12.67 1.58
CA MET A 58 -13.79 11.58 1.26
C MET A 58 -14.55 11.10 2.51
N TRP A 59 -13.87 10.93 3.64
CA TRP A 59 -14.49 10.49 4.90
C TRP A 59 -15.46 11.52 5.45
N ILE A 60 -15.11 12.82 5.36
CA ILE A 60 -15.97 13.92 5.80
C ILE A 60 -17.24 13.99 4.96
N VAL A 61 -17.10 13.98 3.62
CA VAL A 61 -18.24 14.02 2.69
C VAL A 61 -19.13 12.80 2.88
N MET A 62 -18.55 11.60 2.95
CA MET A 62 -19.32 10.37 3.17
C MET A 62 -20.05 10.42 4.51
N GLY A 63 -19.36 10.78 5.60
CA GLY A 63 -19.97 10.87 6.92
C GLY A 63 -21.14 11.85 6.97
N TYR A 64 -21.02 12.99 6.29
CA TYR A 64 -22.10 13.97 6.16
C TYR A 64 -23.27 13.42 5.33
N CYS A 65 -22.99 12.88 4.15
CA CYS A 65 -23.99 12.35 3.22
C CYS A 65 -24.75 11.14 3.75
N THR A 66 -24.14 10.32 4.62
CA THR A 66 -24.79 9.14 5.23
C THR A 66 -25.30 9.41 6.64
N SER A 67 -25.20 10.64 7.16
CA SER A 67 -25.53 10.97 8.55
C SER A 67 -24.87 10.01 9.55
N SER A 68 -23.60 9.68 9.31
CA SER A 68 -22.86 8.74 10.13
C SER A 68 -22.71 9.23 11.57
N PRO A 69 -22.64 8.30 12.54
CA PRO A 69 -22.42 8.67 13.94
C PRO A 69 -21.09 9.42 14.09
N TRP A 70 -21.00 10.26 15.12
CA TRP A 70 -19.81 11.09 15.37
C TRP A 70 -18.50 10.27 15.45
N THR A 71 -18.58 9.00 15.86
CA THR A 71 -17.44 8.07 15.93
C THR A 71 -16.80 7.77 14.57
N TRP A 72 -17.53 7.95 13.47
CA TRP A 72 -16.99 7.87 12.10
C TRP A 72 -15.87 8.89 11.86
N TYR A 73 -16.03 10.10 12.42
CA TYR A 73 -15.07 11.18 12.24
C TYR A 73 -13.78 10.99 13.06
N LEU A 74 -13.72 10.00 13.96
CA LEU A 74 -12.47 9.64 14.66
C LEU A 74 -11.38 9.13 13.71
N SER A 75 -11.73 8.68 12.50
CA SER A 75 -10.74 8.28 11.51
C SER A 75 -10.00 9.47 10.89
N VAL A 76 -10.61 10.66 10.89
CA VAL A 76 -10.00 11.89 10.33
C VAL A 76 -8.71 12.27 11.07
N PRO A 77 -8.70 12.46 12.41
CA PRO A 77 -7.45 12.77 13.12
C PRO A 77 -6.43 11.64 13.02
N VAL A 78 -6.86 10.37 12.88
CA VAL A 78 -5.96 9.24 12.64
C VAL A 78 -5.27 9.34 11.27
N LEU A 79 -6.00 9.68 10.20
CA LEU A 79 -5.42 9.87 8.87
C LEU A 79 -4.44 11.06 8.86
N ILE A 80 -4.80 12.16 9.53
CA ILE A 80 -3.92 13.31 9.71
C ILE A 80 -2.66 12.94 10.51
N TRP A 81 -2.81 12.13 11.57
CA TRP A 81 -1.68 11.62 12.35
C TRP A 81 -0.73 10.80 11.49
N ILE A 82 -1.23 9.88 10.67
CA ILE A 82 -0.39 9.05 9.78
C ILE A 82 0.37 9.93 8.78
N ALA A 83 -0.32 10.86 8.10
CA ALA A 83 0.32 11.79 7.16
C ALA A 83 1.36 12.68 7.87
N GLY A 84 1.01 13.22 9.03
CA GLY A 84 1.90 14.04 9.85
C GLY A 84 3.12 13.27 10.35
N PHE A 85 2.96 12.02 10.78
CA PHE A 85 4.06 11.16 11.22
C PHE A 85 5.09 10.97 10.11
N PHE A 86 4.66 10.66 8.87
CA PHE A 86 5.60 10.53 7.75
C PHE A 86 6.29 11.84 7.38
N LEU A 87 5.57 12.97 7.43
CA LEU A 87 6.17 14.29 7.17
C LEU A 87 7.22 14.64 8.23
N VAL A 88 6.89 14.46 9.51
CA VAL A 88 7.81 14.72 10.63
C VAL A 88 9.01 13.79 10.57
N ASP A 89 8.79 12.49 10.33
CA ASP A 89 9.86 11.52 10.17
C ASP A 89 10.84 11.93 9.05
N ARG A 90 10.31 12.44 7.94
CA ARG A 90 11.10 12.93 6.81
C ARG A 90 11.87 14.21 7.11
N ILE A 91 11.31 15.08 7.94
CA ILE A 91 11.96 16.33 8.38
C ILE A 91 13.08 16.03 9.37
N ILE A 92 12.88 15.08 10.29
CA ILE A 92 13.88 14.70 11.29
C ILE A 92 15.02 13.91 10.66
N HIS A 93 14.73 13.06 9.67
CA HIS A 93 15.71 12.21 8.99
C HIS A 93 15.84 12.60 7.50
N PRO A 94 16.31 13.82 7.19
CA PRO A 94 16.46 14.26 5.81
C PRO A 94 17.51 13.40 5.11
N GLN A 95 17.13 12.79 3.99
CA GLN A 95 18.07 12.05 3.15
C GLN A 95 18.99 13.05 2.46
N ARG A 96 20.16 13.31 3.05
CA ARG A 96 21.15 14.22 2.45
C ARG A 96 21.62 13.64 1.12
N ALA A 97 21.53 14.46 0.07
CA ALA A 97 22.19 14.16 -1.19
C ALA A 97 23.70 14.24 -0.96
N SER A 98 24.40 13.15 -1.25
CA SER A 98 25.84 13.03 -1.15
C SER A 98 26.53 14.14 -1.94
N GLY A 99 27.35 14.96 -1.28
CA GLY A 99 28.17 15.95 -1.97
C GLY A 99 29.34 15.27 -2.70
N PRO A 100 29.76 15.73 -3.89
CA PRO A 100 30.94 15.20 -4.55
C PRO A 100 32.18 15.42 -3.67
N GLY A 101 32.85 14.34 -3.29
CA GLY A 101 34.12 14.37 -2.54
C GLY A 101 34.03 13.98 -1.06
N GLU A 102 32.88 13.55 -0.54
CA GLU A 102 32.83 12.96 0.82
C GLU A 102 33.39 11.53 0.83
N GLU A 103 34.02 11.14 1.94
CA GLU A 103 34.65 9.84 2.12
C GLU A 103 33.63 8.69 2.10
N LEU A 104 33.96 7.56 1.47
CA LEU A 104 33.05 6.41 1.34
C LEU A 104 32.51 5.92 2.70
N LEU A 105 33.34 5.95 3.74
CA LEU A 105 32.96 5.58 5.10
C LEU A 105 31.79 6.42 5.64
N PHE A 106 31.72 7.71 5.30
CA PHE A 106 30.59 8.56 5.67
C PHE A 106 29.28 8.06 5.06
N TYR A 107 29.29 7.64 3.79
CA TYR A 107 28.09 7.12 3.12
C TYR A 107 27.62 5.79 3.69
N VAL A 108 28.54 4.90 4.03
CA VAL A 108 28.21 3.60 4.63
C VAL A 108 27.58 3.80 6.01
N LYS A 109 28.13 4.69 6.84
CA LYS A 109 27.57 5.05 8.16
C LYS A 109 26.18 5.66 8.04
N GLU A 110 25.99 6.61 7.13
CA GLU A 110 24.68 7.22 6.89
C GLU A 110 23.66 6.19 6.37
N SER A 111 24.07 5.30 5.46
CA SER A 111 23.20 4.21 4.99
C SER A 111 22.85 3.24 6.11
N LEU A 112 23.76 2.96 7.04
CA LEU A 112 23.50 2.09 8.18
C LEU A 112 22.44 2.73 9.10
N ALA A 113 22.59 4.01 9.44
CA ALA A 113 21.62 4.74 10.25
C ALA A 113 20.22 4.73 9.60
N GLN A 114 20.14 4.93 8.28
CA GLN A 114 18.88 4.87 7.53
C GLN A 114 18.24 3.48 7.60
N VAL A 115 19.01 2.40 7.43
CA VAL A 115 18.50 1.02 7.51
C VAL A 115 18.04 0.69 8.93
N GLU A 116 18.80 1.09 9.96
CA GLU A 116 18.44 0.88 11.35
C GLU A 116 17.14 1.59 11.73
N HIS A 117 16.98 2.84 11.28
CA HIS A 117 15.75 3.61 11.45
C HIS A 117 14.55 2.92 10.79
N GLN A 118 14.69 2.45 9.54
CA GLN A 118 13.64 1.70 8.85
C GLN A 118 13.28 0.38 9.56
N ILE A 119 14.27 -0.35 10.08
CA ILE A 119 14.03 -1.55 10.89
C ILE A 119 13.22 -1.19 12.14
N TRP A 120 13.56 -0.10 12.83
CA TRP A 120 12.82 0.37 13.99
C TRP A 120 11.36 0.70 13.64
N LEU A 121 11.14 1.45 12.55
CA LEU A 121 9.82 1.84 12.08
C LEU A 121 8.94 0.62 11.74
N LEU A 122 9.49 -0.36 11.03
CA LEU A 122 8.78 -1.58 10.64
C LEU A 122 8.53 -2.55 11.80
N ARG A 123 9.46 -2.64 12.76
CA ARG A 123 9.25 -3.42 13.99
C ARG A 123 8.17 -2.81 14.89
N ASN A 124 8.07 -1.48 14.89
CA ASN A 124 7.09 -0.74 15.68
C ASN A 124 5.82 -0.37 14.90
N ILE A 125 5.62 -0.90 13.69
CA ILE A 125 4.45 -0.59 12.84
C ILE A 125 3.11 -0.79 13.53
N PHE A 126 3.03 -1.75 14.46
CA PHE A 126 1.83 -1.96 15.25
C PHE A 126 1.41 -0.69 16.01
N TRP A 127 2.36 -0.01 16.64
CA TRP A 127 2.09 1.09 17.57
C TRP A 127 1.74 2.40 16.86
N TRP A 128 2.51 2.79 15.85
CA TRP A 128 2.34 4.10 15.21
C TRP A 128 1.36 4.06 14.02
N TYR A 129 1.18 2.90 13.37
CA TYR A 129 0.38 2.76 12.15
C TYR A 129 -0.90 1.95 12.31
N LEU A 130 -0.85 0.75 12.90
CA LEU A 130 -2.02 -0.14 12.96
C LEU A 130 -2.95 0.17 14.15
N LEU A 131 -2.41 0.48 15.31
CA LEU A 131 -3.19 0.70 16.52
C LEU A 131 -4.15 1.90 16.40
N PRO A 132 -3.75 3.10 15.93
CA PRO A 132 -4.65 4.25 15.92
C PRO A 132 -5.90 4.04 15.03
N PRO A 133 -5.78 3.51 13.79
CA PRO A 133 -6.95 3.14 12.99
C PRO A 133 -7.80 2.03 13.63
N SER A 134 -7.18 1.06 14.32
CA SER A 134 -7.93 0.01 15.03
C SER A 134 -8.90 0.59 16.04
N ILE A 135 -8.44 1.54 16.84
CA ILE A 135 -9.24 2.18 17.89
C ILE A 135 -10.40 2.96 17.28
N SER A 136 -10.14 3.74 16.23
CA SER A 136 -11.20 4.48 15.53
C SER A 136 -12.25 3.55 14.90
N LEU A 137 -11.82 2.48 14.22
CA LEU A 137 -12.73 1.52 13.59
C LEU A 137 -13.54 0.75 14.64
N ALA A 138 -12.91 0.32 15.73
CA ALA A 138 -13.59 -0.37 16.82
C ALA A 138 -14.68 0.52 17.45
N ALA A 139 -14.36 1.79 17.74
CA ALA A 139 -15.32 2.75 18.26
C ALA A 139 -16.52 2.95 17.31
N PHE A 140 -16.25 3.03 16.00
CA PHE A 140 -17.31 3.13 14.99
C PHE A 140 -18.21 1.88 14.95
N PHE A 141 -17.63 0.68 14.90
CA PHE A 141 -18.41 -0.56 14.84
C PHE A 141 -19.20 -0.83 16.12
N ILE A 142 -18.62 -0.61 17.30
CA ILE A 142 -19.31 -0.76 18.58
C ILE A 142 -20.49 0.21 18.66
N HIS A 143 -20.29 1.48 18.31
CA HIS A 143 -21.35 2.48 18.37
C HIS A 143 -22.49 2.19 17.37
N SER A 144 -22.14 1.81 16.14
CA SER A 144 -23.14 1.52 15.09
C SER A 144 -23.96 0.27 15.42
N THR A 145 -23.32 -0.78 15.93
CA THR A 145 -24.02 -2.02 16.32
C THR A 145 -24.84 -1.84 17.60
N TRP A 146 -24.39 -0.98 18.52
CA TRP A 146 -25.15 -0.60 19.71
C TRP A 146 -26.47 0.08 19.33
N ILE A 147 -26.41 1.11 18.47
CA ILE A 147 -27.62 1.81 17.99
C ILE A 147 -28.57 0.85 17.28
N SER A 148 -28.03 -0.06 16.46
CA SER A 148 -28.86 -0.98 15.66
C SER A 148 -29.54 -2.08 16.47
N THR A 149 -28.93 -2.55 17.55
CA THR A 149 -29.42 -3.73 18.28
C THR A 149 -30.09 -3.39 19.61
N GLY A 150 -29.67 -2.31 20.27
CA GLY A 150 -30.10 -1.97 21.63
C GLY A 150 -29.76 -3.05 22.68
N ALA A 151 -29.00 -4.08 22.31
CA ALA A 151 -28.74 -5.25 23.13
C ALA A 151 -27.25 -5.60 23.09
N TRP A 152 -26.68 -5.84 24.27
CA TRP A 152 -25.25 -6.16 24.43
C TRP A 152 -24.81 -7.35 23.56
N TRP A 153 -25.54 -8.46 23.60
CA TRP A 153 -25.18 -9.66 22.83
C TRP A 153 -25.25 -9.46 21.32
N GLY A 154 -26.23 -8.70 20.83
CA GLY A 154 -26.33 -8.33 19.42
C GLY A 154 -25.14 -7.47 18.98
N THR A 155 -24.75 -6.50 19.82
CA THR A 155 -23.58 -5.63 19.61
C THR A 155 -22.31 -6.46 19.49
N VAL A 156 -22.08 -7.40 20.42
CA VAL A 156 -20.89 -8.26 20.42
C VAL A 156 -20.83 -9.12 19.17
N LEU A 157 -21.92 -9.79 18.81
CA LEU A 157 -21.94 -10.73 17.68
C LEU A 157 -21.74 -10.01 16.33
N LEU A 158 -22.41 -8.87 16.14
CA LEU A 158 -22.27 -8.06 14.92
C LEU A 158 -20.91 -7.36 14.82
N THR A 159 -20.31 -6.94 15.94
CA THR A 159 -18.97 -6.32 15.95
C THR A 159 -17.86 -7.35 15.75
N ALA A 160 -18.05 -8.59 16.21
CA ALA A 160 -17.03 -9.64 16.14
C ALA A 160 -16.61 -9.97 14.69
N VAL A 161 -17.54 -9.96 13.74
CA VAL A 161 -17.27 -10.25 12.32
C VAL A 161 -16.31 -9.23 11.68
N PRO A 162 -16.62 -7.92 11.64
CA PRO A 162 -15.71 -6.91 11.11
C PRO A 162 -14.41 -6.81 11.92
N ALA A 163 -14.47 -6.96 13.25
CA ALA A 163 -13.27 -6.98 14.09
C ALA A 163 -12.33 -8.15 13.73
N GLY A 164 -12.88 -9.35 13.51
CA GLY A 164 -12.13 -10.52 13.07
C GLY A 164 -11.49 -10.32 11.69
N PHE A 165 -12.22 -9.68 10.76
CA PHE A 165 -11.69 -9.31 9.46
C PHE A 165 -10.51 -8.32 9.58
N VAL A 166 -10.69 -7.23 10.32
CA VAL A 166 -9.62 -6.23 10.55
C VAL A 166 -8.40 -6.88 11.20
N TYR A 167 -8.61 -7.74 12.21
CA TYR A 167 -7.53 -8.49 12.85
C TYR A 167 -6.74 -9.35 11.85
N CYS A 168 -7.42 -10.09 10.97
CA CYS A 168 -6.77 -10.91 9.95
C CYS A 168 -5.93 -10.08 8.98
N VAL A 169 -6.48 -8.96 8.50
CA VAL A 169 -5.75 -8.03 7.61
C VAL A 169 -4.52 -7.46 8.33
N TYR A 170 -4.67 -7.02 9.57
CA TYR A 170 -3.58 -6.37 10.32
C TYR A 170 -2.48 -7.36 10.69
N ARG A 171 -2.86 -8.59 11.04
CA ARG A 171 -1.91 -9.68 11.21
C ARG A 171 -1.14 -9.97 9.92
N GLY A 172 -1.81 -9.93 8.77
CA GLY A 172 -1.17 -10.05 7.46
C GLY A 172 -0.15 -8.95 7.20
N ILE A 173 -0.56 -7.68 7.36
CA ILE A 173 0.30 -6.50 7.20
C ILE A 173 1.52 -6.62 8.13
N TYR A 174 1.31 -6.91 9.42
CA TYR A 174 2.40 -7.05 10.37
C TYR A 174 3.39 -8.15 9.95
N ARG A 175 2.90 -9.33 9.54
CA ARG A 175 3.76 -10.42 9.07
C ARG A 175 4.56 -10.03 7.82
N LEU A 176 3.95 -9.37 6.84
CA LEU A 176 4.65 -8.92 5.63
C LEU A 176 5.80 -7.94 5.98
N ASN A 177 5.55 -7.02 6.91
CA ASN A 177 6.59 -6.08 7.36
C ASN A 177 7.72 -6.79 8.12
N GLN A 178 7.41 -7.77 8.99
CA GLN A 178 8.46 -8.55 9.67
C GLN A 178 9.27 -9.42 8.71
N ILE A 179 8.62 -9.97 7.67
CA ILE A 179 9.33 -10.72 6.62
C ILE A 179 10.28 -9.78 5.87
N ALA A 180 9.85 -8.56 5.51
CA ALA A 180 10.72 -7.58 4.86
C ALA A 180 11.91 -7.17 5.74
N VAL A 181 11.71 -6.99 7.06
CA VAL A 181 12.78 -6.71 8.01
C VAL A 181 13.82 -7.84 8.00
N ARG A 182 13.37 -9.09 8.15
CA ARG A 182 14.26 -10.26 8.21
C ARG A 182 14.97 -10.56 6.89
N ASP A 183 14.23 -10.52 5.79
CA ASP A 183 14.73 -11.00 4.49
C ASP A 183 15.53 -9.90 3.74
N GLN A 184 15.28 -8.61 4.00
CA GLN A 184 15.89 -7.51 3.22
C GLN A 184 16.75 -6.58 4.08
N LEU A 185 16.23 -6.12 5.23
CA LEU A 185 16.89 -5.06 6.00
C LEU A 185 17.98 -5.58 6.93
N GLU A 186 17.77 -6.71 7.59
CA GLU A 186 18.76 -7.31 8.49
C GLU A 186 20.05 -7.74 7.78
N PRO A 187 20.00 -8.43 6.61
CA PRO A 187 21.20 -8.76 5.85
C PRO A 187 21.95 -7.50 5.39
N ARG A 188 21.22 -6.48 4.92
CA ARG A 188 21.81 -5.21 4.51
C ARG A 188 22.49 -4.49 5.68
N ARG A 189 21.86 -4.47 6.86
CA ARG A 189 22.46 -3.92 8.09
C ARG A 189 23.75 -4.64 8.45
N ALA A 190 23.76 -5.98 8.38
CA ALA A 190 24.94 -6.78 8.69
C ALA A 190 26.09 -6.50 7.71
N GLY A 191 25.80 -6.43 6.40
CA GLY A 191 26.82 -6.12 5.41
C GLY A 191 27.36 -4.69 5.55
N LEU A 192 26.51 -3.68 5.80
CA LEU A 192 26.96 -2.31 6.03
C LEU A 192 27.86 -2.19 7.28
N ARG A 193 27.56 -2.93 8.36
CA ARG A 193 28.43 -2.97 9.54
C ARG A 193 29.78 -3.59 9.24
N LYS A 194 29.79 -4.74 8.53
CA LYS A 194 31.06 -5.39 8.14
C LYS A 194 31.92 -4.47 7.25
N LEU A 195 31.31 -3.68 6.36
CA LEU A 195 32.05 -2.67 5.59
C LEU A 195 32.67 -1.60 6.48
N ILE A 196 31.91 -1.08 7.46
CA ILE A 196 32.44 -0.07 8.40
C ILE A 196 33.61 -0.65 9.19
N ASP A 197 33.46 -1.85 9.74
CA ASP A 197 34.50 -2.52 10.51
C ASP A 197 35.79 -2.70 9.66
N GLN A 198 35.65 -3.09 8.39
CA GLN A 198 36.77 -3.22 7.44
C GLN A 198 37.44 -1.89 7.08
N PHE A 199 36.66 -0.80 6.95
CA PHE A 199 37.24 0.52 6.71
C PHE A 199 37.96 1.08 7.96
N GLU A 200 37.51 0.70 9.16
CA GLU A 200 38.12 1.12 10.42
C GLU A 200 39.34 0.28 10.82
N SER A 201 39.47 -0.97 10.36
CA SER A 201 40.54 -1.90 10.76
C SER A 201 41.88 -1.76 10.03
N ASP A 202 42.05 -0.75 9.17
CA ASP A 202 43.25 -0.44 8.37
C ASP A 202 43.67 -1.56 7.38
N ARG A 203 43.44 -1.31 6.09
CA ARG A 203 43.44 -2.28 4.97
C ARG A 203 44.72 -3.13 4.87
N THR A 204 44.57 -4.46 4.95
CA THR A 204 45.56 -5.39 4.39
C THR A 204 45.17 -5.79 2.96
N ALA A 205 46.14 -5.95 2.06
CA ALA A 205 45.88 -6.14 0.62
C ALA A 205 45.02 -7.38 0.26
N ASP A 206 44.95 -8.37 1.15
CA ASP A 206 44.16 -9.60 1.00
C ASP A 206 42.64 -9.37 1.26
N GLU A 207 42.26 -8.26 1.88
CA GLU A 207 40.85 -7.95 2.22
C GLU A 207 40.06 -7.29 1.07
N THR A 208 40.75 -6.91 -0.01
CA THR A 208 40.14 -6.18 -1.13
C THR A 208 39.15 -7.04 -1.91
N ASP A 209 39.49 -8.32 -2.15
CA ASP A 209 38.63 -9.28 -2.86
C ASP A 209 37.37 -9.63 -2.05
N ASP A 210 37.53 -9.75 -0.72
CA ASP A 210 36.42 -9.97 0.21
C ASP A 210 35.47 -8.77 0.26
N LEU A 211 36.00 -7.54 0.17
CA LEU A 211 35.24 -6.31 0.15
C LEU A 211 34.45 -6.20 -1.16
N LEU A 212 35.06 -6.54 -2.30
CA LEU A 212 34.37 -6.59 -3.59
C LEU A 212 33.21 -7.58 -3.55
N ALA A 213 33.45 -8.82 -3.08
CA ALA A 213 32.39 -9.82 -2.93
C ALA A 213 31.26 -9.35 -2.01
N LEU A 214 31.60 -8.63 -0.94
CA LEU A 214 30.61 -8.08 0.00
C LEU A 214 29.78 -6.95 -0.63
N VAL A 215 30.42 -6.08 -1.40
CA VAL A 215 29.71 -5.01 -2.12
C VAL A 215 28.87 -5.57 -3.24
N THR A 216 29.33 -6.60 -3.97
CA THR A 216 28.50 -7.29 -4.95
C THR A 216 27.29 -7.96 -4.28
N ALA A 217 27.47 -8.54 -3.09
CA ALA A 217 26.35 -9.10 -2.31
C ALA A 217 25.38 -8.01 -1.80
N LEU A 218 25.90 -6.83 -1.42
CA LEU A 218 25.10 -5.68 -0.96
C LEU A 218 24.45 -4.89 -2.10
N SER A 219 25.09 -4.83 -3.26
CA SER A 219 24.53 -4.25 -4.48
C SER A 219 23.35 -5.09 -4.91
N GLY A 220 23.37 -6.41 -4.64
CA GLY A 220 22.19 -7.28 -4.66
C GLY A 220 21.44 -7.20 -5.99
N THR A 221 22.12 -6.73 -7.02
CA THR A 221 21.63 -6.55 -8.36
C THR A 221 22.18 -7.71 -9.16
N ASP A 222 21.50 -8.85 -9.09
CA ASP A 222 21.26 -9.60 -10.31
C ASP A 222 20.72 -8.57 -11.32
N GLY A 223 21.53 -8.22 -12.33
CA GLY A 223 21.48 -7.00 -13.17
C GLY A 223 20.17 -6.70 -13.94
N SER A 224 19.05 -6.63 -13.24
CA SER A 224 17.70 -6.44 -13.77
C SER A 224 17.13 -5.04 -13.48
N ALA A 225 17.87 -4.18 -12.77
CA ALA A 225 17.45 -2.84 -12.38
C ALA A 225 17.60 -1.77 -13.49
N ASN A 226 17.49 -2.16 -14.77
CA ASN A 226 17.25 -1.19 -15.84
C ASN A 226 15.75 -0.86 -15.87
N GLN A 227 15.39 0.42 -15.78
CA GLN A 227 14.00 0.90 -15.66
C GLN A 227 13.07 0.54 -16.85
N CYS A 228 13.59 0.12 -18.00
CA CYS A 228 12.77 -0.52 -19.06
C CYS A 228 12.34 -1.97 -18.74
N GLY A 229 13.05 -2.64 -17.83
CA GLY A 229 12.70 -3.95 -17.29
C GLY A 229 11.53 -3.91 -16.31
N ASN A 230 11.13 -2.73 -15.79
CA ASN A 230 10.03 -2.65 -14.84
C ASN A 230 8.69 -3.02 -15.48
N TRP A 231 8.46 -2.67 -16.75
CA TRP A 231 7.24 -3.07 -17.45
C TRP A 231 7.23 -4.57 -17.80
N ALA A 232 8.34 -5.10 -18.31
CA ALA A 232 8.44 -6.52 -18.63
C ALA A 232 8.37 -7.41 -17.38
N ALA A 233 9.02 -7.01 -16.28
CA ALA A 233 8.93 -7.69 -15.00
C ALA A 233 7.53 -7.56 -14.39
N TRP A 234 6.89 -6.40 -14.52
CA TRP A 234 5.50 -6.21 -14.10
C TRP A 234 4.54 -7.10 -14.91
N ALA A 235 4.70 -7.15 -16.23
CA ALA A 235 3.91 -8.00 -17.12
C ALA A 235 4.14 -9.49 -16.85
N GLU A 236 5.39 -9.92 -16.68
CA GLU A 236 5.73 -11.29 -16.30
C GLU A 236 5.13 -11.65 -14.92
N ASN A 237 5.17 -10.71 -13.97
CA ASN A 237 4.55 -10.91 -12.66
C ASN A 237 3.02 -11.07 -12.79
N TRP A 238 2.34 -10.24 -13.58
CA TRP A 238 0.92 -10.42 -13.86
C TRP A 238 0.59 -11.73 -14.57
N ASN A 239 1.47 -12.19 -15.46
CA ASN A 239 1.33 -13.47 -16.15
C ASN A 239 1.52 -14.67 -15.21
N ARG A 240 2.38 -14.55 -14.21
CA ARG A 240 2.51 -15.54 -13.13
C ARG A 240 1.31 -15.50 -12.18
N ILE A 241 0.80 -14.30 -11.90
CA ILE A 241 -0.36 -14.14 -11.04
C ILE A 241 -1.60 -14.74 -11.71
N ILE A 242 -1.80 -14.56 -13.02
CA ILE A 242 -2.99 -15.03 -13.75
C ILE A 242 -2.54 -15.81 -15.00
N PRO A 243 -2.09 -17.07 -14.82
CA PRO A 243 -1.49 -17.81 -15.91
C PRO A 243 -2.52 -18.35 -16.91
N SER A 244 -3.80 -18.48 -16.54
CA SER A 244 -4.83 -19.09 -17.38
C SER A 244 -6.23 -18.52 -17.20
N TRP A 245 -7.08 -18.78 -18.20
CA TRP A 245 -8.51 -18.45 -18.18
C TRP A 245 -9.31 -19.15 -17.08
N ARG A 246 -8.82 -20.30 -16.58
CA ARG A 246 -9.46 -21.00 -15.46
C ARG A 246 -9.43 -20.15 -14.19
N GLU A 247 -8.35 -19.40 -13.97
CA GLU A 247 -8.19 -18.60 -12.75
C GLU A 247 -8.97 -17.29 -12.85
N VAL A 248 -9.04 -16.73 -14.06
CA VAL A 248 -9.98 -15.65 -14.37
C VAL A 248 -11.42 -16.07 -14.06
N ALA A 249 -11.83 -17.28 -14.46
CA ALA A 249 -13.17 -17.79 -14.18
C ALA A 249 -13.43 -17.95 -12.67
N ILE A 250 -12.44 -18.43 -11.91
CA ILE A 250 -12.55 -18.54 -10.43
C ILE A 250 -12.71 -17.16 -9.78
N ILE A 251 -12.02 -16.14 -10.29
CA ILE A 251 -12.13 -14.77 -9.79
C ILE A 251 -13.49 -14.15 -10.17
N LEU A 252 -13.94 -14.35 -11.42
CA LEU A 252 -15.15 -13.69 -11.94
C LEU A 252 -16.45 -14.37 -11.50
N ALA A 253 -16.49 -15.68 -11.31
CA ALA A 253 -17.73 -16.38 -11.00
C ALA A 253 -18.41 -15.87 -9.70
N PRO A 254 -17.69 -15.64 -8.58
CA PRO A 254 -18.27 -15.06 -7.37
C PRO A 254 -18.74 -13.62 -7.56
N THR A 255 -18.03 -12.84 -8.38
CA THR A 255 -18.41 -11.46 -8.72
C THR A 255 -19.69 -11.40 -9.53
N LEU A 256 -19.81 -12.25 -10.54
CA LEU A 256 -21.00 -12.36 -11.37
C LEU A 256 -22.18 -12.90 -10.56
N ALA A 257 -21.94 -13.88 -9.68
CA ALA A 257 -22.96 -14.36 -8.75
C ALA A 257 -23.42 -13.25 -7.79
N GLY A 258 -22.48 -12.48 -7.21
CA GLY A 258 -22.79 -11.34 -6.35
C GLY A 258 -23.58 -10.24 -7.06
N ALA A 259 -23.17 -9.90 -8.29
CA ALA A 259 -23.89 -8.96 -9.15
C ALA A 259 -25.31 -9.45 -9.47
N PHE A 260 -25.44 -10.73 -9.84
CA PHE A 260 -26.72 -11.34 -10.18
C PHE A 260 -27.67 -11.43 -8.97
N CYS A 261 -27.16 -11.80 -7.79
CA CYS A 261 -27.93 -11.80 -6.55
C CYS A 261 -28.40 -10.40 -6.17
N GLY A 262 -27.52 -9.40 -6.26
CA GLY A 262 -27.87 -8.02 -6.00
C GLY A 262 -28.88 -7.45 -7.01
N TRP A 263 -28.78 -7.86 -8.27
CA TRP A 263 -29.77 -7.52 -9.29
C TRP A 263 -31.13 -8.19 -9.04
N LEU A 264 -31.15 -9.48 -8.71
CA LEU A 264 -32.37 -10.24 -8.41
C LEU A 264 -33.14 -9.65 -7.22
N TRP A 265 -32.44 -9.38 -6.11
CA TRP A 265 -33.06 -8.80 -4.92
C TRP A 265 -33.51 -7.36 -5.14
N GLY A 266 -32.79 -6.63 -5.99
CA GLY A 266 -33.15 -5.29 -6.43
C GLY A 266 -34.46 -5.20 -7.21
N LEU A 267 -34.80 -6.24 -7.99
CA LEU A 267 -36.01 -6.28 -8.80
C LEU A 267 -37.26 -6.68 -8.00
N THR A 268 -37.10 -7.41 -6.91
CA THR A 268 -38.23 -7.98 -6.17
C THR A 268 -38.90 -7.00 -5.21
N GLU A 269 -38.24 -5.92 -4.79
CA GLU A 269 -38.79 -5.04 -3.75
C GLU A 269 -39.38 -3.70 -4.22
N ILE A 270 -39.00 -3.11 -5.37
CA ILE A 270 -39.44 -1.72 -5.64
C ILE A 270 -39.61 -1.38 -7.13
N GLY A 271 -40.76 -0.77 -7.46
CA GLY A 271 -40.98 -0.11 -8.75
C GLY A 271 -39.91 0.97 -9.02
N ALA A 272 -39.71 1.29 -10.30
CA ALA A 272 -38.57 2.01 -10.90
C ALA A 272 -38.11 3.37 -10.29
N MET A 273 -38.64 3.83 -9.16
CA MET A 273 -38.32 5.11 -8.53
C MET A 273 -37.19 5.05 -7.48
N TYR A 274 -36.69 3.86 -7.10
CA TYR A 274 -35.67 3.67 -6.05
C TYR A 274 -34.36 3.02 -6.55
N PHE A 275 -33.86 3.43 -7.71
CA PHE A 275 -32.64 2.82 -8.28
C PHE A 275 -31.36 3.05 -7.46
N GLY A 276 -31.27 4.10 -6.63
CA GLY A 276 -30.04 4.44 -5.90
C GLY A 276 -29.55 3.37 -4.92
N PRO A 277 -30.37 2.95 -3.93
CA PRO A 277 -29.98 1.92 -2.95
C PRO A 277 -29.75 0.55 -3.57
N VAL A 278 -30.56 0.18 -4.57
CA VAL A 278 -30.49 -1.11 -5.25
C VAL A 278 -29.22 -1.24 -6.10
N PHE A 279 -28.88 -0.20 -6.87
CA PHE A 279 -27.64 -0.17 -7.63
C PHE A 279 -26.43 -0.27 -6.69
N PHE A 280 -26.43 0.45 -5.58
CA PHE A 280 -25.38 0.40 -4.57
C PHE A 280 -25.23 -1.00 -3.94
N GLN A 281 -26.33 -1.64 -3.56
CA GLN A 281 -26.31 -3.01 -3.03
C GLN A 281 -25.80 -4.03 -4.05
N SER A 282 -26.20 -3.92 -5.32
CA SER A 282 -25.72 -4.81 -6.38
C SER A 282 -24.23 -4.66 -6.66
N VAL A 283 -23.74 -3.43 -6.65
CA VAL A 283 -22.32 -3.13 -6.85
C VAL A 283 -21.51 -3.60 -5.65
N ILE A 284 -21.95 -3.36 -4.42
CA ILE A 284 -21.29 -3.88 -3.22
C ILE A 284 -21.27 -5.42 -3.21
N GLY A 285 -22.40 -6.04 -3.54
CA GLY A 285 -22.55 -7.49 -3.62
C GLY A 285 -21.60 -8.12 -4.64
N ALA A 286 -21.24 -7.41 -5.71
CA ALA A 286 -20.26 -7.86 -6.70
C ALA A 286 -18.81 -7.54 -6.31
N VAL A 287 -18.56 -6.32 -5.83
CA VAL A 287 -17.23 -5.78 -5.53
C VAL A 287 -16.58 -6.53 -4.38
N ILE A 288 -17.31 -6.81 -3.29
CA ILE A 288 -16.72 -7.44 -2.11
C ILE A 288 -16.20 -8.85 -2.41
N PRO A 289 -16.99 -9.78 -3.00
CA PRO A 289 -16.48 -11.11 -3.38
C PRO A 289 -15.33 -11.03 -4.38
N PHE A 290 -15.40 -10.10 -5.35
CA PHE A 290 -14.32 -9.89 -6.31
C PHE A 290 -13.00 -9.57 -5.62
N LEU A 291 -13.01 -8.59 -4.71
CA LEU A 291 -11.81 -8.16 -3.99
C LEU A 291 -11.26 -9.30 -3.12
N ILE A 292 -12.12 -9.99 -2.35
CA ILE A 292 -11.70 -11.09 -1.48
C ILE A 292 -11.01 -12.20 -2.28
N VAL A 293 -11.62 -12.64 -3.39
CA VAL A 293 -11.10 -13.74 -4.20
C VAL A 293 -9.84 -13.30 -4.95
N THR A 294 -9.84 -12.10 -5.53
CA THR A 294 -8.67 -11.55 -6.24
C THR A 294 -7.47 -11.42 -5.31
N PHE A 295 -7.64 -10.80 -4.13
CA PHE A 295 -6.54 -10.65 -3.17
C PHE A 295 -6.04 -11.97 -2.60
N SER A 296 -6.95 -12.90 -2.28
CA SER A 296 -6.58 -14.24 -1.82
C SER A 296 -5.77 -14.99 -2.88
N PHE A 297 -6.15 -14.82 -4.16
CA PHE A 297 -5.48 -15.45 -5.28
C PHE A 297 -4.10 -14.83 -5.56
N ILE A 298 -4.02 -13.50 -5.60
CA ILE A 298 -2.75 -12.76 -5.73
C ILE A 298 -1.80 -13.17 -4.60
N PHE A 299 -2.27 -13.20 -3.36
CA PHE A 299 -1.46 -13.57 -2.21
C PHE A 299 -0.94 -15.02 -2.30
N ARG A 300 -1.82 -15.97 -2.64
CA ARG A 300 -1.42 -17.37 -2.82
C ARG A 300 -0.46 -17.57 -3.98
N SER A 301 -0.66 -16.84 -5.07
CA SER A 301 0.25 -16.85 -6.23
C SER A 301 1.61 -16.28 -5.85
N PHE A 302 1.63 -15.12 -5.17
CA PHE A 302 2.86 -14.52 -4.66
C PHE A 302 3.66 -15.47 -3.76
N GLN A 303 2.99 -16.23 -2.88
CA GLN A 303 3.66 -17.26 -2.08
C GLN A 303 4.23 -18.42 -2.92
N ARG A 304 3.56 -18.85 -3.99
CA ARG A 304 4.04 -19.94 -4.85
C ARG A 304 5.25 -19.55 -5.68
N TYR A 305 5.35 -18.29 -6.07
CA TYR A 305 6.38 -17.81 -7.00
C TYR A 305 7.52 -17.06 -6.32
N LYS A 306 7.50 -16.88 -4.99
CA LYS A 306 8.55 -16.17 -4.24
C LYS A 306 9.96 -16.76 -4.51
N ASP A 307 10.06 -18.06 -4.71
CA ASP A 307 11.33 -18.76 -4.84
C ASP A 307 11.72 -19.10 -6.30
N GLN A 308 10.87 -18.75 -7.28
CA GLN A 308 11.17 -19.04 -8.69
C GLN A 308 11.83 -17.83 -9.36
N PRO A 309 13.10 -17.94 -9.79
CA PRO A 309 13.77 -16.83 -10.47
C PRO A 309 13.00 -16.41 -11.72
N LEU A 310 13.08 -15.12 -12.06
CA LEU A 310 12.51 -14.60 -13.30
C LEU A 310 13.13 -15.35 -14.48
N SER A 311 12.31 -15.86 -15.39
CA SER A 311 12.79 -16.78 -16.42
C SER A 311 13.70 -16.08 -17.43
N GLY A 312 13.78 -14.75 -17.41
CA GLY A 312 14.50 -13.92 -18.38
C GLY A 312 13.93 -13.96 -19.81
N LYS A 313 13.09 -14.96 -20.11
CA LYS A 313 12.38 -15.15 -21.39
C LYS A 313 10.98 -14.51 -21.40
N GLY A 314 10.66 -13.68 -20.40
CA GLY A 314 9.32 -13.11 -20.21
C GLY A 314 8.86 -12.28 -21.40
N SER A 315 7.63 -12.54 -21.86
CA SER A 315 6.95 -11.72 -22.85
C SER A 315 6.84 -10.27 -22.36
N SER A 316 7.17 -9.31 -23.22
CA SER A 316 7.10 -7.87 -22.92
C SER A 316 5.67 -7.35 -22.70
N CYS A 317 4.66 -8.18 -22.92
CA CYS A 317 3.25 -7.86 -22.70
C CYS A 317 2.56 -8.84 -21.74
N PRO A 318 1.59 -8.37 -20.94
CA PRO A 318 0.73 -9.24 -20.16
C PRO A 318 -0.12 -10.12 -21.09
N ASN A 319 -0.31 -11.37 -20.71
CA ASN A 319 -1.16 -12.35 -21.37
C ASN A 319 -2.61 -11.88 -21.33
N ALA A 320 -3.40 -12.31 -22.31
CA ALA A 320 -4.82 -11.94 -22.41
C ALA A 320 -5.63 -12.14 -21.10
N PRO A 321 -5.45 -13.23 -20.31
CA PRO A 321 -6.14 -13.40 -19.03
C PRO A 321 -5.82 -12.29 -18.01
N ALA A 322 -4.56 -11.86 -17.93
CA ALA A 322 -4.13 -10.80 -17.02
C ALA A 322 -4.69 -9.44 -17.44
N VAL A 323 -4.68 -9.14 -18.75
CA VAL A 323 -5.30 -7.92 -19.30
C VAL A 323 -6.77 -7.84 -18.95
N VAL A 324 -7.51 -8.95 -19.05
CA VAL A 324 -8.94 -9.00 -18.71
C VAL A 324 -9.17 -8.70 -17.23
N ILE A 325 -8.39 -9.28 -16.31
CA ILE A 325 -8.55 -8.98 -14.88
C ILE A 325 -8.19 -7.53 -14.56
N ILE A 326 -7.13 -6.97 -15.17
CA ILE A 326 -6.78 -5.56 -14.99
C ILE A 326 -7.92 -4.65 -15.48
N ALA A 327 -8.47 -4.93 -16.66
CA ALA A 327 -9.63 -4.21 -17.19
C ALA A 327 -10.86 -4.35 -16.28
N MET A 328 -11.09 -5.52 -15.70
CA MET A 328 -12.18 -5.76 -14.76
C MET A 328 -11.97 -5.01 -13.43
N ILE A 329 -10.75 -4.99 -12.87
CA ILE A 329 -10.42 -4.19 -11.68
C ILE A 329 -10.76 -2.72 -11.94
N PHE A 330 -10.38 -2.21 -13.11
CA PHE A 330 -10.68 -0.84 -13.50
C PHE A 330 -12.19 -0.59 -13.65
N LEU A 331 -12.89 -1.47 -14.36
CA LEU A 331 -14.34 -1.39 -14.55
C LEU A 331 -15.11 -1.44 -13.22
N ILE A 332 -14.77 -2.39 -12.35
CA ILE A 332 -15.38 -2.55 -11.02
C ILE A 332 -15.10 -1.32 -10.14
N SER A 333 -13.91 -0.72 -10.25
CA SER A 333 -13.59 0.52 -9.54
C SER A 333 -14.45 1.70 -10.03
N ILE A 334 -14.67 1.82 -11.35
CA ILE A 334 -15.57 2.84 -11.92
C ILE A 334 -17.01 2.62 -11.44
N LEU A 335 -17.49 1.37 -11.47
CA LEU A 335 -18.86 1.04 -11.03
C LEU A 335 -19.04 1.31 -9.53
N ALA A 336 -18.06 0.95 -8.70
CA ALA A 336 -18.05 1.27 -7.27
C ALA A 336 -18.11 2.79 -7.04
N PHE A 337 -17.33 3.57 -7.80
CA PHE A 337 -17.36 5.02 -7.73
C PHE A 337 -18.73 5.60 -8.17
N ALA A 338 -19.28 5.14 -9.29
CA ALA A 338 -20.59 5.56 -9.77
C ALA A 338 -21.73 5.21 -8.79
N ALA A 339 -21.63 4.06 -8.11
CA ALA A 339 -22.57 3.64 -7.08
C ALA A 339 -22.50 4.55 -5.85
N LEU A 340 -21.30 4.91 -5.40
CA LEU A 340 -21.09 5.87 -4.31
C LEU A 340 -21.66 7.25 -4.65
N MET A 341 -21.45 7.72 -5.88
CA MET A 341 -22.01 9.00 -6.34
C MET A 341 -23.54 8.96 -6.42
N SER A 342 -24.11 7.87 -6.96
CA SER A 342 -25.58 7.71 -7.03
C SER A 342 -26.22 7.64 -5.66
N CYS A 343 -25.60 6.94 -4.72
CA CYS A 343 -26.03 6.89 -3.32
C CYS A 343 -26.01 8.30 -2.69
N SER A 344 -24.94 9.07 -2.93
CA SER A 344 -24.79 10.44 -2.41
C SER A 344 -25.83 11.42 -2.98
N VAL A 345 -26.18 11.29 -4.27
CA VAL A 345 -27.23 12.11 -4.89
C VAL A 345 -28.60 11.76 -4.31
N TRP A 346 -28.87 10.46 -4.13
CA TRP A 346 -30.13 10.00 -3.57
C TRP A 346 -30.34 10.48 -2.13
N THR A 347 -29.33 10.40 -1.26
CA THR A 347 -29.46 10.89 0.12
C THR A 347 -29.73 12.39 0.16
N LYS A 348 -29.08 13.18 -0.71
CA LYS A 348 -29.33 14.62 -0.84
C LYS A 348 -30.76 14.95 -1.29
N SER A 349 -31.31 14.17 -2.23
CA SER A 349 -32.71 14.37 -2.66
C SER A 349 -33.70 14.09 -1.51
N ARG A 350 -33.47 13.03 -0.73
CA ARG A 350 -34.36 12.66 0.38
C ARG A 350 -34.38 13.73 1.47
N GLN A 351 -33.20 14.26 1.82
CA GLN A 351 -33.07 15.33 2.79
C GLN A 351 -33.81 16.61 2.35
N SER A 352 -33.84 16.88 1.04
CA SER A 352 -34.58 18.03 0.51
C SER A 352 -36.09 17.85 0.60
N THR A 353 -36.60 16.64 0.35
CA THR A 353 -38.04 16.33 0.46
C THR A 353 -38.52 16.37 1.91
N GLU A 354 -37.73 15.84 2.84
CA GLU A 354 -38.08 15.80 4.27
C GLU A 354 -38.12 17.22 4.88
N VAL A 355 -37.18 18.09 4.50
CA VAL A 355 -37.23 19.52 4.90
C VAL A 355 -38.46 20.22 4.32
N ALA A 356 -38.83 19.93 3.07
CA ALA A 356 -40.05 20.48 2.47
C ALA A 356 -41.31 20.02 3.19
N GLU A 357 -41.43 18.73 3.53
CA GLU A 357 -42.58 18.19 4.28
C GLU A 357 -42.71 18.81 5.69
N VAL A 358 -41.60 18.89 6.44
CA VAL A 358 -41.60 19.52 7.78
C VAL A 358 -41.97 21.00 7.70
N THR A 359 -41.47 21.72 6.70
CA THR A 359 -41.81 23.14 6.51
C THR A 359 -43.29 23.30 6.17
N THR A 360 -43.82 22.44 5.30
CA THR A 360 -45.23 22.48 4.89
C THR A 360 -46.16 22.15 6.05
N ALA A 361 -45.83 21.12 6.84
CA ALA A 361 -46.58 20.75 8.04
C ALA A 361 -46.58 21.90 9.08
N THR A 362 -45.42 22.54 9.31
CA THR A 362 -45.29 23.67 10.25
C THR A 362 -46.15 24.86 9.81
N VAL A 363 -46.18 25.18 8.51
CA VAL A 363 -47.03 26.24 7.96
C VAL A 363 -48.51 25.89 8.11
N ILE A 364 -48.91 24.64 7.87
CA ILE A 364 -50.30 24.19 8.06
C ILE A 364 -50.73 24.32 9.52
N TYR A 365 -49.89 23.88 10.47
CA TYR A 365 -50.20 24.02 11.91
C TYR A 365 -50.26 25.48 12.36
N ALA A 366 -49.38 26.35 11.85
CA ALA A 366 -49.42 27.78 12.15
C ALA A 366 -50.70 28.44 11.61
N LEU A 367 -51.13 28.09 10.40
CA LEU A 367 -52.38 28.58 9.81
C LEU A 367 -53.61 28.06 10.56
N GLN A 368 -53.62 26.80 10.98
CA GLN A 368 -54.70 26.23 11.81
C GLN A 368 -54.79 26.90 13.19
N GLY A 369 -53.65 27.23 13.81
CA GLY A 369 -53.62 28.00 15.05
C GLY A 369 -54.26 29.37 14.91
N LEU A 370 -53.94 30.11 13.84
CA LEU A 370 -54.52 31.44 13.56
C LEU A 370 -56.03 31.38 13.30
N THR A 371 -56.54 30.35 12.63
CA THR A 371 -57.99 30.21 12.43
C THR A 371 -58.76 29.92 13.72
N ASN A 372 -58.15 29.26 14.70
CA ASN A 372 -58.80 28.95 15.97
C ASN A 372 -58.87 30.14 16.95
N GLU A 373 -58.07 31.19 16.77
CA GLU A 373 -58.15 32.41 17.59
C GLU A 373 -59.15 33.45 17.07
N VAL A 374 -59.64 33.30 15.83
CA VAL A 374 -60.52 34.28 15.15
C VAL A 374 -62.01 33.88 15.21
N CYS A 375 -62.33 32.68 15.68
CA CYS A 375 -63.70 32.23 16.00
C CYS A 375 -63.88 32.12 17.50
#